data_AF-A0A523EJ79-F1
#
_entry.id   AF-A0A523EJ79-F1
#
_cell.length_a   1.000
_cell.length_b   1.000
_cell.length_c   1.000
_cell.angle_alpha   90.00
_cell.angle_beta   90.00
_cell.angle_gamma   90.00
#
_symmetry.space_group_name_H-M   'P 1'
#
loop_
_entity.id
_entity.type
_entity.pdbx_description
1 polymer ?
#
loop_
_entity_poly.entity_id
_entity_poly.type
_entity_poly.pdbx_seq_one_letter_code
_entity_poly.pdbx_strand_id
1 'polypeptide(L)'
;MARTSKVGRNDPCPCGSGKKYKNCCEGKRGKLTPLQWGGLGLLAVVAGILVYVMLNAATGSAGGLRGARRCPAGQVWSSQHGHCH
;
A
#
# COMPACT_ATOMS: atom_id res chain seq x y z
N MET A 1 -42.50 6.82 35.13
CA MET A 1 -41.30 6.93 34.27
C MET A 1 -41.56 6.15 32.98
N ALA A 2 -41.91 6.84 31.90
CA ALA A 2 -42.17 6.17 30.62
C ALA A 2 -40.89 5.55 30.09
N ARG A 3 -40.82 4.21 30.05
CA ARG A 3 -39.75 3.50 29.36
C ARG A 3 -39.90 3.81 27.88
N THR A 4 -39.02 4.65 27.33
CA THR A 4 -38.88 4.79 25.88
C THR A 4 -38.52 3.41 25.34
N SER A 5 -39.49 2.73 24.74
CA SER A 5 -39.29 1.45 24.10
C SER A 5 -38.26 1.67 22.99
N LYS A 6 -37.00 1.30 23.25
CA LYS A 6 -35.97 1.32 22.21
C LYS A 6 -36.44 0.41 21.09
N VAL A 7 -36.82 1.00 19.96
CA VAL A 7 -37.09 0.26 18.73
C VAL A 7 -35.85 -0.58 18.40
N GLY A 8 -36.05 -1.88 18.19
CA GLY A 8 -34.96 -2.80 17.86
C GLY A 8 -34.43 -2.51 16.47
N ARG A 9 -33.13 -2.73 16.29
CA ARG A 9 -32.38 -2.51 15.04
C ARG A 9 -33.04 -3.20 13.82
N ASN A 10 -33.71 -4.34 14.02
CA ASN A 10 -34.37 -5.10 12.94
C ASN A 10 -35.87 -4.82 12.78
N ASP A 11 -36.50 -4.08 13.71
CA ASP A 11 -37.93 -3.81 13.68
C ASP A 11 -38.33 -2.87 12.54
N PRO A 12 -39.60 -2.90 12.07
CA PRO A 12 -40.09 -1.92 11.11
C PRO A 12 -39.89 -0.50 11.64
N CYS A 13 -39.42 0.39 10.78
CA CYS A 13 -39.16 1.78 11.15
C CYS A 13 -40.47 2.50 11.51
N PRO A 14 -40.55 3.17 12.68
CA PRO A 14 -41.74 3.94 13.08
C PRO A 14 -41.95 5.19 12.22
N CYS A 15 -41.01 5.50 11.33
CA CYS A 15 -41.08 6.60 10.37
C CYS A 15 -42.01 6.32 9.17
N GLY A 16 -42.67 5.15 9.11
CA GLY A 16 -43.61 4.80 8.03
C GLY A 16 -42.95 4.38 6.71
N SER A 17 -41.63 4.20 6.68
CA SER A 17 -40.91 3.87 5.44
C SER A 17 -41.03 2.42 4.98
N GLY A 18 -41.63 1.54 5.80
CA GLY A 18 -41.69 0.10 5.57
C GLY A 18 -40.34 -0.63 5.65
N LYS A 19 -39.23 0.08 5.92
CA LYS A 19 -37.87 -0.48 6.01
C LYS A 19 -37.52 -0.82 7.47
N LYS A 20 -36.59 -1.76 7.68
CA LYS A 20 -36.02 -2.05 9.03
C LYS A 20 -35.34 -0.80 9.61
N TYR A 21 -35.44 -0.58 10.92
CA TYR A 21 -34.92 0.60 11.61
C TYR A 21 -33.43 0.85 11.31
N LYS A 22 -32.61 -0.21 11.30
CA LYS A 22 -31.17 -0.20 10.91
C LYS A 22 -30.88 0.34 9.52
N ASN A 23 -31.81 0.15 8.60
CA ASN A 23 -31.68 0.53 7.19
C ASN A 23 -32.41 1.85 6.88
N CYS A 24 -33.01 2.50 7.89
CA CYS A 24 -33.77 3.73 7.71
C CYS A 24 -33.24 4.84 8.63
N CYS A 25 -33.73 4.93 9.86
CA CYS A 25 -33.37 6.02 10.77
C CYS A 25 -32.01 5.80 11.46
N GLU A 26 -31.61 4.56 11.71
CA GLU A 26 -30.35 4.25 12.40
C GLU A 26 -29.15 4.11 11.43
N GLY A 27 -29.41 3.84 10.15
CA GLY A 27 -28.42 3.61 9.11
C GLY A 27 -27.55 4.82 8.75
N LYS A 28 -27.72 5.96 9.44
CA LYS A 28 -26.92 7.18 9.28
C LYS A 28 -25.57 7.13 10.01
N ARG A 29 -24.98 5.96 10.22
CA ARG A 29 -23.59 5.87 10.70
C ARG A 29 -22.69 5.56 9.51
N GLY A 30 -21.82 6.52 9.23
CA GLY A 30 -21.03 6.66 8.02
C GLY A 30 -20.53 5.33 7.48
N LYS A 31 -21.02 4.98 6.30
CA LYS A 31 -20.17 4.26 5.37
C LYS A 31 -19.03 5.23 5.07
N LEU A 32 -17.86 5.02 5.71
CA LEU A 32 -16.62 5.58 5.19
C LEU A 32 -16.67 5.36 3.69
N THR A 33 -16.46 6.44 2.93
CA THR A 33 -16.72 6.44 1.50
C THR A 33 -15.99 5.26 0.87
N PRO A 34 -16.55 4.57 -0.14
CA PRO A 34 -15.82 3.53 -0.86
C PRO A 34 -14.47 4.03 -1.42
N LEU A 35 -14.30 5.35 -1.50
CA LEU A 35 -13.06 6.05 -1.80
C LEU A 35 -11.98 5.87 -0.72
N GLN A 36 -12.32 5.84 0.57
CA GLN A 36 -11.36 5.69 1.68
C GLN A 36 -10.78 4.28 1.80
N TRP A 37 -11.54 3.23 1.46
CA TRP A 37 -11.04 1.84 1.52
C TRP A 37 -10.38 1.40 0.21
N GLY A 38 -10.95 1.76 -0.94
CA GLY A 38 -10.37 1.45 -2.25
C GLY A 38 -9.09 2.24 -2.54
N GLY A 39 -9.07 3.53 -2.22
CA GLY A 39 -7.92 4.40 -2.49
C GLY A 39 -6.73 4.14 -1.56
N LEU A 40 -6.97 3.96 -0.25
CA LEU A 40 -5.91 3.66 0.71
C LEU A 40 -5.36 2.24 0.52
N GLY A 41 -6.21 1.29 0.17
CA GLY A 41 -5.80 -0.06 -0.20
C GLY A 41 -4.96 -0.09 -1.47
N LEU A 42 -5.36 0.61 -2.52
CA LEU A 42 -4.59 0.70 -3.77
C LEU A 42 -3.24 1.41 -3.56
N LEU A 43 -3.21 2.50 -2.79
CA LEU A 43 -1.95 3.18 -2.44
C LEU A 43 -1.00 2.29 -1.66
N ALA A 44 -1.50 1.51 -0.68
CA ALA A 44 -0.69 0.58 0.08
C ALA A 44 -0.14 -0.57 -0.79
N VAL A 45 -0.95 -1.10 -1.72
CA VAL A 45 -0.53 -2.13 -2.67
C VAL A 45 0.53 -1.60 -3.64
N VAL A 46 0.31 -0.41 -4.22
CA VAL A 46 1.28 0.23 -5.12
C VAL A 46 2.58 0.55 -4.38
N ALA A 47 2.50 1.09 -3.16
CA ALA A 47 3.67 1.34 -2.32
C ALA A 47 4.43 0.04 -1.99
N GLY A 48 3.72 -1.03 -1.64
CA GLY A 48 4.31 -2.35 -1.39
C GLY A 48 5.00 -2.95 -2.62
N ILE A 49 4.38 -2.85 -3.79
CA ILE A 49 4.97 -3.30 -5.06
C ILE A 49 6.22 -2.48 -5.40
N LEU A 50 6.18 -1.16 -5.24
CA LEU A 50 7.34 -0.29 -5.47
C LEU A 50 8.50 -0.64 -4.52
N VAL A 51 8.23 -0.81 -3.22
CA VAL A 51 9.23 -1.22 -2.23
C VAL A 51 9.83 -2.58 -2.59
N TYR A 52 9.00 -3.56 -2.95
CA TYR A 52 9.45 -4.89 -3.38
C TYR A 52 10.36 -4.83 -4.61
N VAL A 53 9.98 -4.06 -5.65
CA VAL A 53 10.79 -3.87 -6.85
C VAL A 53 12.10 -3.17 -6.53
N MET A 54 12.11 -2.14 -5.67
CA MET A 54 13.33 -1.44 -5.28
C MET A 54 14.29 -2.32 -4.47
N LEU A 55 13.78 -3.16 -3.58
CA LEU A 55 14.60 -4.11 -2.81
C LEU A 55 15.24 -5.18 -3.71
N ASN A 56 14.52 -5.68 -4.73
CA ASN A 56 15.04 -6.67 -5.67
C ASN A 56 15.88 -6.05 -6.81
N ALA A 57 15.64 -4.78 -7.15
CA ALA A 57 16.48 -4.03 -8.09
C ALA A 57 17.82 -3.61 -7.46
N ALA A 58 17.86 -3.37 -6.14
CA ALA A 58 19.09 -3.12 -5.39
C ALA A 58 20.03 -4.34 -5.40
N THR A 59 19.51 -5.56 -5.50
CA THR A 59 20.32 -6.78 -5.72
C THR A 59 20.76 -7.00 -7.16
N GLY A 60 20.18 -6.28 -8.13
CA GLY A 60 20.57 -6.30 -9.55
C GLY A 60 21.67 -5.29 -9.93
N SER A 61 22.07 -4.42 -9.00
CA SER A 61 23.04 -3.35 -9.25
C SER A 61 24.29 -3.46 -8.39
N ALA A 62 24.71 -4.69 -8.05
CA ALA A 62 26.12 -4.97 -7.75
C ALA A 62 26.95 -5.02 -9.06
N GLY A 63 26.76 -4.02 -9.91
CA GLY A 63 27.57 -3.73 -11.10
C GLY A 63 28.40 -2.45 -10.95
N GLY A 64 28.38 -1.83 -9.76
CA GLY A 64 29.29 -0.76 -9.41
C GLY A 64 30.74 -1.24 -9.54
N LEU A 65 31.47 -0.65 -10.49
CA LEU A 65 32.92 -0.78 -10.71
C LEU A 65 33.45 -2.10 -11.32
N ARG A 66 32.80 -2.68 -12.34
CA ARG A 66 33.55 -3.55 -13.30
C ARG A 66 34.34 -2.72 -14.34
N GLY A 67 35.05 -1.70 -13.86
CA GLY A 67 35.93 -0.86 -14.67
C GLY A 67 37.27 -0.58 -14.01
N ALA A 68 37.36 -0.66 -12.68
CA ALA A 68 38.63 -0.59 -11.98
C ALA A 68 39.17 -2.01 -11.83
N ARG A 69 39.77 -2.49 -12.91
CA ARG A 69 40.79 -3.52 -12.85
C ARG A 69 41.77 -3.14 -11.73
N ARG A 70 41.70 -3.86 -10.61
CA ARG A 70 42.50 -3.55 -9.42
C ARG A 70 43.92 -4.06 -9.67
N CYS A 71 44.77 -3.17 -10.17
CA CYS A 71 46.19 -3.44 -10.31
C CYS A 71 46.88 -3.40 -8.93
N PRO A 72 47.99 -4.13 -8.74
CA PRO A 72 48.87 -3.99 -7.58
C PRO A 72 49.35 -2.53 -7.44
N ALA A 73 49.75 -2.15 -6.22
CA ALA A 73 50.23 -0.79 -5.95
C ALA A 73 51.39 -0.42 -6.89
N GLY A 74 51.24 0.68 -7.62
CA GLY A 74 52.25 1.19 -8.56
C GLY A 74 52.06 0.77 -10.03
N GLN A 75 50.96 0.11 -10.36
CA GLN A 75 50.69 -0.39 -11.71
C GLN A 75 49.43 0.25 -12.31
N VAL A 76 49.43 0.50 -13.63
CA VAL A 76 48.30 1.09 -14.37
C VAL A 76 47.66 0.06 -15.30
N TRP A 77 46.35 0.11 -15.42
CA TRP A 77 45.63 -0.82 -16.28
C TRP A 77 45.69 -0.40 -17.76
N SER A 78 46.12 -1.31 -18.67
CA SER A 78 46.06 -1.08 -20.12
C SER A 78 44.85 -1.77 -20.77
N SER A 79 43.93 -0.97 -21.31
CA SER A 79 42.74 -1.49 -22.00
C SER A 79 43.07 -2.26 -23.28
N GLN A 80 44.22 -2.00 -23.89
CA GLN A 80 44.62 -2.53 -25.19
C GLN A 80 45.17 -3.97 -25.09
N HIS A 81 45.78 -4.33 -23.95
CA HIS A 81 46.42 -5.64 -23.75
C HIS A 81 45.81 -6.46 -22.62
N GLY A 82 44.77 -5.97 -21.94
CA GLY A 82 44.07 -6.81 -20.98
C GLY A 82 44.85 -7.09 -19.69
N HIS A 83 45.92 -6.35 -19.37
CA HIS A 83 46.75 -6.54 -18.17
C HIS A 83 47.30 -5.22 -17.58
N CYS A 84 47.85 -5.29 -16.36
CA CYS A 84 48.50 -4.18 -15.66
C CYS A 84 49.98 -4.04 -16.05
N HIS A 85 50.47 -2.80 -16.08
CA HIS A 85 51.89 -2.42 -16.33
C HIS A 85 52.45 -1.57 -15.20
#